data_AF-L8F390-F1
#
_entry.id   AF-L8F390-F1
#
_cell.length_a   1.000
_cell.length_b   1.000
_cell.length_c   1.000
_cell.angle_alpha   90.00
_cell.angle_beta   90.00
_cell.angle_gamma   90.00
#
_symmetry.space_group_name_H-M   'P 1'
#
loop_
_entity.id
_entity.type
_entity.pdbx_description
1 polymer ?
#
loop_
_entity_poly.entity_id
_entity_poly.type
_entity_poly.pdbx_seq_one_letter_code
_entity_poly.pdbx_strand_id
1 'polypeptide(L)'
;MTSPRTDLAAFAVELAARLPGPWTSEYQRHARYADQFPLAEQLWDLGHVDHIVSQYVLNHDAVLHGPDSQRLYVTDRPLYPRQFVVAPLEPDGDGICPHHFAGVQEPNGIAVSNAPARAAFQVTRRLLPRYEQALHRVLRNAATEPELPHRPAPPQVAQTLTLTYYSDGALGVPYESVPAEARLALYAHGFQYHPHQAAFLLPAAYGEDGRALRVQAVAQQLAAQGIGVNLRAAPQGAAPPATSARPAAPAPAGVSVAARHR
;
A
#
# COMPACT_ATOMS: atom_id res chain seq x y z
N MET A 1 37.01 24.07 -15.64
CA MET A 1 36.01 25.11 -15.33
C MET A 1 34.65 24.42 -15.22
N THR A 2 34.06 24.36 -14.02
CA THR A 2 32.73 23.79 -13.79
C THR A 2 31.68 24.81 -14.20
N SER A 3 30.99 24.57 -15.32
CA SER A 3 29.82 25.37 -15.69
C SER A 3 28.82 25.40 -14.52
N PRO A 4 28.21 26.56 -14.21
CA PRO A 4 27.22 26.65 -13.16
C PRO A 4 26.05 25.71 -13.45
N ARG A 5 25.49 25.11 -12.39
CA ARG A 5 24.29 24.28 -12.47
C ARG A 5 23.19 25.11 -13.14
N THR A 6 22.57 24.57 -14.19
CA THR A 6 21.39 25.20 -14.79
C THR A 6 20.32 25.26 -13.72
N ASP A 7 19.75 26.44 -13.48
CA ASP A 7 18.65 26.61 -12.54
C ASP A 7 17.43 25.79 -13.00
N LEU A 8 16.80 25.05 -12.08
CA LEU A 8 15.68 24.16 -12.39
C LEU A 8 14.49 24.95 -12.95
N ALA A 9 14.19 26.12 -12.38
CA ALA A 9 13.09 26.96 -12.83
C ALA A 9 13.32 27.44 -14.28
N ALA A 10 14.52 27.95 -14.57
CA ALA A 10 14.89 28.34 -15.92
C ALA A 10 14.85 27.15 -16.91
N PHE A 11 15.37 25.99 -16.49
CA PHE A 11 15.34 24.76 -17.29
C PHE A 11 13.91 24.33 -17.61
N ALA A 12 13.00 24.35 -16.62
CA ALA A 12 11.61 23.91 -16.79
C ALA A 12 10.84 24.82 -17.76
N VAL A 13 10.99 26.15 -17.63
CA VAL A 13 10.43 27.13 -18.58
C VAL A 13 10.95 26.88 -20.00
N GLU A 14 12.26 26.69 -20.14
CA GLU A 14 12.90 26.43 -21.43
C GLU A 14 12.51 25.08 -22.03
N LEU A 15 12.28 24.06 -21.20
CA LEU A 15 11.80 22.76 -21.62
C LEU A 15 10.37 22.87 -22.13
N ALA A 16 9.46 23.49 -21.37
CA ALA A 16 8.07 23.71 -21.76
C ALA A 16 7.96 24.41 -23.11
N ALA A 17 8.71 25.51 -23.32
CA ALA A 17 8.69 26.26 -24.58
C ALA A 17 9.13 25.46 -25.82
N ARG A 18 9.73 24.27 -25.65
CA ARG A 18 10.26 23.42 -26.72
C ARG A 18 9.52 22.11 -26.88
N LEU A 19 8.60 21.78 -25.97
CA LEU A 19 7.73 20.62 -26.11
C LEU A 19 6.65 20.89 -27.17
N PRO A 20 6.16 19.86 -27.87
CA PRO A 20 5.10 20.01 -28.85
C PRO A 20 3.78 20.41 -28.18
N GLY A 21 3.14 21.45 -28.70
CA GLY A 21 1.88 21.97 -28.16
C GLY A 21 2.08 23.07 -27.11
N PRO A 22 0.99 23.59 -26.52
CA PRO A 22 1.05 24.61 -25.49
C PRO A 22 1.46 23.99 -24.15
N TRP A 23 2.70 24.22 -23.74
CA TRP A 23 3.18 23.84 -22.42
C TRP A 23 3.52 25.08 -21.59
N THR A 24 3.09 25.08 -20.32
CA THR A 24 3.48 26.06 -19.32
C THR A 24 4.28 25.38 -18.21
N SER A 25 5.03 26.17 -17.44
CA SER A 25 5.83 25.67 -16.32
C SER A 25 5.39 26.38 -15.04
N GLU A 26 5.18 25.59 -14.00
CA GLU A 26 4.97 26.05 -12.63
C GLU A 26 6.12 25.53 -11.78
N TYR A 27 6.81 26.42 -11.08
CA TYR A 27 7.96 26.06 -10.26
C TYR A 27 7.61 26.23 -8.80
N GLN A 28 7.97 25.25 -7.98
CA GLN A 28 7.74 25.27 -6.54
C GLN A 28 9.05 25.01 -5.79
N ARG A 29 9.24 25.74 -4.69
CA ARG A 29 10.29 25.48 -3.72
C ARG A 29 9.65 24.90 -2.46
N HIS A 30 10.23 23.82 -1.94
CA HIS A 30 9.78 23.20 -0.70
C HIS A 30 10.44 23.92 0.48
N ALA A 31 9.62 24.36 1.44
CA ALA A 31 10.10 24.93 2.69
C ALA A 31 10.38 23.83 3.73
N ARG A 32 9.68 22.70 3.60
CA ARG A 32 9.77 21.53 4.47
C ARG A 32 9.80 20.28 3.61
N TYR A 33 10.43 19.22 4.13
CA TYR A 33 10.45 17.90 3.49
C TYR A 33 9.04 17.39 3.14
N ALA A 34 8.06 17.62 4.01
CA ALA A 34 6.68 17.20 3.78
C ALA A 34 6.03 17.84 2.54
N ASP A 35 6.55 18.98 2.07
CA ASP A 35 5.97 19.72 0.95
C ASP A 35 6.23 19.02 -0.41
N GLN A 36 7.09 18.00 -0.45
CA GLN A 36 7.37 17.24 -1.69
C GLN A 36 6.35 16.10 -1.95
N PHE A 37 5.69 15.61 -0.90
CA PHE A 37 4.83 14.43 -1.00
C PHE A 37 3.58 14.60 -1.86
N PRO A 38 2.87 15.75 -1.83
CA PRO A 38 1.66 15.91 -2.64
C PRO A 38 1.88 15.70 -4.15
N LEU A 39 3.05 16.09 -4.67
CA LEU A 39 3.41 15.86 -6.08
C LEU A 39 4.00 14.46 -6.29
N ALA A 40 4.76 13.96 -5.32
CA ALA A 40 5.31 12.60 -5.35
C ALA A 40 4.20 11.53 -5.46
N GLU A 41 3.13 11.68 -4.68
CA GLU A 41 1.99 10.76 -4.66
C GLU A 41 1.20 10.77 -5.98
N GLN A 42 1.36 11.81 -6.80
CA GLN A 42 0.76 11.91 -8.13
C GLN A 42 1.67 11.39 -9.24
N LEU A 43 2.86 10.87 -8.93
CA LEU A 43 3.74 10.31 -9.96
C LEU A 43 3.11 9.07 -10.57
N TRP A 44 2.90 9.12 -11.89
CA TRP A 44 2.45 7.98 -12.67
C TRP A 44 3.64 7.09 -13.09
N ASP A 45 4.55 6.88 -12.15
CA ASP A 45 5.81 6.13 -12.30
C ASP A 45 6.17 5.49 -10.95
N LEU A 46 6.15 4.16 -10.84
CA LEU A 46 6.72 3.45 -9.69
C LEU A 46 8.21 3.09 -9.89
N GLY A 47 8.83 3.67 -10.92
CA GLY A 47 10.19 3.40 -11.33
C GLY A 47 11.22 4.31 -10.67
N HIS A 48 12.21 4.75 -11.46
CA HIS A 48 13.38 5.42 -10.92
C HIS A 48 13.11 6.84 -10.41
N VAL A 49 12.04 7.51 -10.86
CA VAL A 49 11.71 8.85 -10.37
C VAL A 49 11.04 8.77 -9.01
N ASP A 50 10.12 7.83 -8.79
CA ASP A 50 9.56 7.55 -7.45
C ASP A 50 10.66 7.21 -6.43
N HIS A 51 11.63 6.37 -6.81
CA HIS A 51 12.79 6.11 -5.96
C HIS A 51 13.59 7.38 -5.61
N ILE A 52 13.75 8.30 -6.56
CA ILE A 52 14.46 9.57 -6.31
C ILE A 52 13.68 10.43 -5.31
N VAL A 53 12.37 10.58 -5.50
CA VAL A 53 11.56 11.44 -4.64
C VAL A 53 11.35 10.84 -3.25
N SER A 54 11.33 9.51 -3.12
CA SER A 54 11.19 8.82 -1.83
C SER A 54 12.49 8.76 -1.01
N GLN A 55 13.67 8.71 -1.65
CA GLN A 55 14.95 8.55 -0.95
C GLN A 55 15.67 9.87 -0.66
N TYR A 56 15.40 10.92 -1.44
CA TYR A 56 16.13 12.18 -1.34
C TYR A 56 15.20 13.32 -0.92
N VAL A 57 15.73 14.22 -0.08
CA VAL A 57 15.08 15.50 0.22
C VAL A 57 15.29 16.42 -0.98
N LEU A 58 14.25 16.59 -1.77
CA LEU A 58 14.23 17.54 -2.87
C LEU A 58 13.79 18.90 -2.31
N ASN A 59 14.49 19.97 -2.66
CA ASN A 59 14.17 21.31 -2.15
C ASN A 59 13.27 22.11 -3.09
N HIS A 60 13.04 21.60 -4.29
CA HIS A 60 12.25 22.22 -5.34
C HIS A 60 11.94 21.23 -6.45
N ASP A 61 10.88 21.54 -7.17
CA ASP A 61 10.44 20.87 -8.37
C ASP A 61 9.72 21.85 -9.31
N ALA A 62 9.38 21.36 -10.49
CA ALA A 62 8.52 22.06 -11.41
C ALA A 62 7.51 21.10 -12.03
N VAL A 63 6.29 21.59 -12.25
CA VAL A 63 5.25 20.90 -13.00
C VAL A 63 5.09 21.60 -14.34
N LEU A 64 5.21 20.83 -15.42
CA LEU A 64 4.85 21.31 -16.75
C LEU A 64 3.42 20.90 -17.05
N HIS A 65 2.59 21.89 -17.39
CA HIS A 65 1.20 21.67 -17.77
C HIS A 65 1.09 21.75 -19.29
N GLY A 66 0.66 20.65 -19.90
CA GLY A 66 0.56 20.48 -21.34
C GLY A 66 -0.90 20.42 -21.83
N PRO A 67 -1.11 20.14 -23.12
CA PRO A 67 -2.44 19.94 -23.68
C PRO A 67 -3.13 18.70 -23.08
N ASP A 68 -4.45 18.64 -23.20
CA ASP A 68 -5.26 17.47 -22.84
C ASP A 68 -5.06 16.95 -21.40
N SER A 69 -4.82 17.86 -20.46
CA SER A 69 -4.53 17.55 -19.05
C SER A 69 -3.24 16.78 -18.82
N GLN A 70 -2.31 16.80 -19.78
CA GLN A 70 -0.97 16.26 -19.61
C GLN A 70 -0.19 17.07 -18.58
N ARG A 71 0.47 16.39 -17.65
CA ARG A 71 1.31 17.00 -16.62
C ARG A 71 2.62 16.24 -16.50
N LEU A 72 3.73 16.96 -16.49
CA LEU A 72 5.07 16.39 -16.31
C LEU A 72 5.73 16.99 -15.07
N TYR A 73 6.16 16.12 -14.17
CA TYR A 73 7.02 16.45 -13.05
C TYR A 73 8.47 16.58 -13.51
N VAL A 74 9.16 17.63 -13.06
CA VAL A 74 10.57 17.88 -13.33
C VAL A 74 11.28 18.18 -12.01
N THR A 75 12.34 17.43 -11.72
CA THR A 75 13.20 17.73 -10.58
C THR A 75 14.66 17.40 -10.89
N ASP A 76 15.56 17.82 -10.01
CA ASP A 76 16.96 17.45 -10.09
C ASP A 76 17.15 15.94 -9.96
N ARG A 77 18.21 15.43 -10.59
CA ARG A 77 18.67 14.07 -10.35
C ARG A 77 19.76 14.09 -9.27
N PRO A 78 19.49 13.61 -8.03
CA PRO A 78 20.52 13.52 -7.01
C PRO A 78 21.74 12.74 -7.51
N LEU A 79 22.94 13.18 -7.12
CA LEU A 79 24.23 12.64 -7.55
C LEU A 79 24.61 12.90 -9.03
N TYR A 80 23.74 13.50 -9.84
CA TYR A 80 24.01 13.82 -11.25
C TYR A 80 23.69 15.30 -11.56
N PRO A 81 24.55 16.25 -11.16
CA PRO A 81 24.25 17.70 -11.17
C PRO A 81 24.09 18.35 -12.55
N ARG A 82 24.20 17.58 -13.63
CA ARG A 82 23.97 18.02 -15.02
C ARG A 82 22.79 17.30 -15.66
N GLN A 83 21.96 16.65 -14.85
CA GLN A 83 20.81 15.90 -15.29
C GLN A 83 19.60 16.25 -14.43
N PHE A 84 18.45 16.24 -15.08
CA PHE A 84 17.15 16.34 -14.46
C PHE A 84 16.42 15.02 -14.69
N VAL A 85 15.38 14.77 -13.92
CA VAL A 85 14.41 13.72 -14.21
C VAL A 85 13.10 14.34 -14.61
N VAL A 86 12.44 13.72 -15.59
CA VAL A 86 11.12 14.11 -16.07
C VAL A 86 10.22 12.89 -15.98
N ALA A 87 9.12 12.98 -15.25
CA ALA A 87 8.14 11.91 -15.10
C ALA A 87 6.72 12.39 -15.35
N PRO A 88 5.82 11.54 -15.86
CA PRO A 88 4.43 11.91 -15.99
C PRO A 88 3.74 11.93 -14.63
N LEU A 89 2.89 12.92 -14.42
CA LEU A 89 1.94 12.91 -13.32
C LEU A 89 0.63 12.27 -13.77
N GLU A 90 -0.08 11.67 -12.83
CA GLU A 90 -1.46 11.23 -13.04
C GLU A 90 -2.30 12.43 -13.53
N PRO A 91 -3.26 12.22 -14.44
CA PRO A 91 -4.13 13.28 -14.90
C PRO A 91 -5.04 13.74 -13.76
N ASP A 92 -5.19 15.04 -13.60
CA ASP A 92 -6.14 15.66 -12.68
C ASP A 92 -7.43 15.94 -13.44
N GLY A 93 -8.23 14.89 -13.58
CA GLY A 93 -9.49 14.93 -14.31
C GLY A 93 -10.65 14.58 -13.40
N ASP A 94 -11.69 15.41 -13.40
CA ASP A 94 -12.96 15.10 -12.73
C ASP A 94 -13.49 13.74 -13.23
N GLY A 95 -13.79 12.84 -12.29
CA GLY A 95 -14.34 11.51 -12.60
C GLY A 95 -13.30 10.44 -12.93
N ILE A 96 -11.99 10.74 -12.83
CA ILE A 96 -10.95 9.70 -12.87
C ILE A 96 -10.81 9.09 -11.48
N CYS A 97 -10.96 7.77 -11.39
CA CYS A 97 -10.87 6.99 -10.15
C CYS A 97 -9.68 6.02 -10.22
N PRO A 98 -9.16 5.56 -9.05
CA PRO A 98 -8.00 4.66 -9.01
C PRO A 98 -8.13 3.39 -9.86
N HIS A 99 -9.35 2.84 -10.02
CA HIS A 99 -9.56 1.65 -10.84
C HIS A 99 -9.39 1.89 -12.34
N HIS A 100 -9.47 3.13 -12.83
CA HIS A 100 -9.25 3.43 -14.26
C HIS A 100 -7.80 3.24 -14.68
N PHE A 101 -6.87 3.26 -13.73
CA PHE A 101 -5.45 2.96 -13.97
C PHE A 101 -5.17 1.45 -14.03
N ALA A 102 -6.12 0.60 -13.61
CA ALA A 102 -5.91 -0.84 -13.56
C ALA A 102 -5.60 -1.42 -14.96
N GLY A 103 -4.49 -2.15 -15.03
CA GLY A 103 -4.02 -2.78 -16.28
C GLY A 103 -3.47 -1.82 -17.33
N VAL A 104 -3.38 -0.51 -17.03
CA VAL A 104 -2.69 0.48 -17.87
C VAL A 104 -1.19 0.37 -17.61
N GLN A 105 -0.40 0.29 -18.67
CA GLN A 105 1.05 0.26 -18.55
C GLN A 105 1.55 1.66 -18.16
N GLU A 106 2.31 1.75 -17.07
CA GLU A 106 2.89 3.01 -16.61
C GLU A 106 3.85 3.60 -17.65
N PRO A 107 3.75 4.91 -17.92
CA PRO A 107 4.57 5.55 -18.94
C PRO A 107 6.06 5.65 -18.56
N ASN A 108 6.39 5.58 -17.26
CA ASN A 108 7.74 5.63 -16.67
C ASN A 108 8.55 6.90 -17.02
N GLY A 109 9.12 7.55 -16.01
CA GLY A 109 9.95 8.73 -16.19
C GLY A 109 11.24 8.47 -16.99
N ILE A 110 11.97 9.54 -17.28
CA ILE A 110 13.29 9.49 -17.92
C ILE A 110 14.25 10.51 -17.27
N ALA A 111 15.52 10.15 -17.17
CA ALA A 111 16.59 11.11 -16.93
C ALA A 111 16.94 11.85 -18.23
N VAL A 112 17.11 13.17 -18.15
CA VAL A 112 17.45 14.05 -19.27
C VAL A 112 18.67 14.90 -18.94
N SER A 113 19.38 15.37 -19.97
CA SER A 113 20.48 16.33 -19.80
C SER A 113 19.98 17.72 -19.40
N ASN A 114 20.82 18.51 -18.73
CA ASN A 114 20.55 19.93 -18.43
C ASN A 114 20.50 20.89 -19.63
N ALA A 115 20.59 20.39 -20.87
CA ALA A 115 20.43 21.16 -22.09
C ALA A 115 18.97 21.09 -22.57
N PRO A 116 18.16 22.17 -22.46
CA PRO A 116 16.72 22.13 -22.69
C PRO A 116 16.31 21.61 -24.07
N ALA A 117 17.02 21.97 -25.13
CA ALA A 117 16.73 21.46 -26.48
C ALA A 117 16.92 19.94 -26.61
N ARG A 118 17.97 19.39 -25.98
CA ARG A 118 18.21 17.94 -25.97
C ARG A 118 17.22 17.21 -25.06
N ALA A 119 16.87 17.82 -23.94
CA ALA A 119 15.87 17.30 -23.03
C ALA A 119 14.49 17.23 -23.71
N ALA A 120 14.06 18.32 -24.34
CA ALA A 120 12.80 18.38 -25.08
C ALA A 120 12.74 17.30 -26.17
N PHE A 121 13.81 17.14 -26.96
CA PHE A 121 13.86 16.05 -27.94
C PHE A 121 13.70 14.65 -27.32
N GLN A 122 14.34 14.39 -26.17
CA GLN A 122 14.23 13.12 -25.46
C GLN A 122 12.82 12.90 -24.89
N VAL A 123 12.22 13.92 -24.28
CA VAL A 123 10.86 13.88 -23.75
C VAL A 123 9.87 13.61 -24.87
N THR A 124 9.94 14.36 -25.97
CA THR A 124 9.05 14.20 -27.13
C THR A 124 9.16 12.83 -27.79
N ARG A 125 10.37 12.26 -27.88
CA ARG A 125 10.58 10.97 -28.58
C ARG A 125 10.37 9.75 -27.71
N ARG A 126 10.61 9.86 -26.39
CA ARG A 126 10.66 8.70 -25.49
C ARG A 126 9.59 8.73 -24.41
N LEU A 127 9.18 9.91 -23.94
CA LEU A 127 8.23 10.03 -22.84
C LEU A 127 6.80 10.28 -23.34
N LEU A 128 6.60 11.33 -24.14
CA LEU A 128 5.26 11.74 -24.57
C LEU A 128 4.46 10.63 -25.24
N PRO A 129 5.00 9.82 -26.19
CA PRO A 129 4.20 8.79 -26.84
C PRO A 129 3.64 7.74 -25.87
N ARG A 130 4.43 7.36 -24.85
CA ARG A 130 4.00 6.42 -23.81
C ARG A 130 2.99 7.06 -22.88
N TYR A 131 3.21 8.33 -22.52
CA TYR A 131 2.31 9.08 -21.65
C TYR A 131 0.95 9.31 -22.30
N GLU A 132 0.93 9.80 -23.54
CA GLU A 132 -0.28 9.99 -24.34
C GLU A 132 -1.06 8.68 -24.47
N GLN A 133 -0.39 7.56 -24.74
CA GLN A 133 -1.05 6.26 -24.84
C GLN A 133 -1.69 5.83 -23.51
N ALA A 134 -0.98 6.01 -22.39
CA ALA A 134 -1.49 5.70 -21.07
C ALA A 134 -2.69 6.59 -20.70
N LEU A 135 -2.58 7.89 -20.95
CA LEU A 135 -3.63 8.87 -20.70
C LEU A 135 -4.90 8.56 -21.51
N HIS A 136 -4.78 8.31 -22.80
CA HIS A 136 -5.92 7.91 -23.63
C HIS A 136 -6.60 6.64 -23.12
N ARG A 137 -5.85 5.71 -22.55
CA ARG A 137 -6.41 4.47 -21.99
C ARG A 137 -7.16 4.72 -20.68
N VAL A 138 -6.61 5.53 -19.78
CA VAL A 138 -7.29 5.93 -18.53
C VAL A 138 -8.57 6.71 -18.83
N LEU A 139 -8.51 7.70 -19.72
CA LEU A 139 -9.68 8.48 -20.11
C LEU A 139 -10.76 7.60 -20.77
N ARG A 140 -10.36 6.61 -21.56
CA ARG A 140 -11.30 5.62 -22.10
C ARG A 140 -11.94 4.78 -20.99
N ASN A 141 -11.14 4.26 -20.06
CA ASN A 141 -11.64 3.48 -18.94
C ASN A 141 -12.62 4.30 -18.09
N ALA A 142 -12.32 5.59 -17.85
CA ALA A 142 -13.20 6.51 -17.14
C ALA A 142 -14.54 6.71 -17.87
N ALA A 143 -14.52 6.84 -19.20
CA ALA A 143 -15.73 6.97 -20.00
C ALA A 143 -16.58 5.68 -20.05
N THR A 144 -15.96 4.49 -19.98
CA THR A 144 -16.67 3.21 -20.07
C THR A 144 -17.08 2.62 -18.72
N GLU A 145 -16.35 2.94 -17.66
CA GLU A 145 -16.50 2.36 -16.32
C GLU A 145 -16.47 3.44 -15.23
N PRO A 146 -17.39 4.42 -15.25
CA PRO A 146 -17.33 5.60 -14.36
C PRO A 146 -17.27 5.24 -12.87
N GLU A 147 -17.93 4.16 -12.44
CA GLU A 147 -17.85 3.66 -11.08
C GLU A 147 -18.05 2.15 -11.08
N LEU A 148 -17.02 1.38 -10.71
CA LEU A 148 -17.25 -0.03 -10.38
C LEU A 148 -18.04 -0.06 -9.08
N PRO A 149 -19.21 -0.73 -9.01
CA PRO A 149 -19.86 -0.92 -7.73
C PRO A 149 -18.84 -1.60 -6.82
N HIS A 150 -18.56 -0.99 -5.67
CA HIS A 150 -17.77 -1.60 -4.63
C HIS A 150 -18.21 -3.06 -4.47
N ARG A 151 -17.26 -3.97 -4.27
CA ARG A 151 -17.59 -5.37 -3.99
C ARG A 151 -18.72 -5.36 -2.95
N PRO A 152 -19.89 -5.96 -3.25
CA PRO A 152 -21.01 -5.90 -2.32
C PRO A 152 -20.53 -6.41 -0.98
N ALA A 153 -20.95 -5.75 0.09
CA ALA A 153 -20.61 -6.20 1.43
C ALA A 153 -20.97 -7.69 1.54
N PRO A 154 -20.09 -8.52 2.13
CA PRO A 154 -20.43 -9.92 2.33
C PRO A 154 -21.79 -10.00 3.04
N PRO A 155 -22.65 -10.97 2.68
CA PRO A 155 -23.97 -11.10 3.28
C PRO A 155 -23.83 -11.17 4.80
N GLN A 156 -24.71 -10.48 5.53
CA GLN A 156 -24.72 -10.55 6.99
C GLN A 156 -25.05 -11.98 7.41
N VAL A 157 -24.09 -12.65 8.03
CA VAL A 157 -24.24 -14.00 8.55
C VAL A 157 -24.74 -13.91 10.00
N ALA A 158 -25.71 -14.75 10.34
CA ALA A 158 -26.28 -14.77 11.70
C ALA A 158 -25.27 -15.34 12.72
N GLN A 159 -24.34 -16.17 12.25
CA GLN A 159 -23.33 -16.82 13.07
C GLN A 159 -21.99 -16.86 12.34
N THR A 160 -20.90 -16.96 13.10
CA THR A 160 -19.55 -17.10 12.54
C THR A 160 -18.81 -18.25 13.21
N LEU A 161 -18.10 -19.02 12.40
CA LEU A 161 -17.21 -20.10 12.81
C LEU A 161 -15.77 -19.68 12.52
N THR A 162 -14.91 -19.64 13.54
CA THR A 162 -13.51 -19.24 13.38
C THR A 162 -12.60 -20.47 13.38
N LEU A 163 -12.04 -20.79 12.22
CA LEU A 163 -10.98 -21.77 12.05
C LEU A 163 -9.64 -21.13 12.42
N THR A 164 -8.89 -21.79 13.31
CA THR A 164 -7.60 -21.32 13.81
C THR A 164 -6.47 -22.23 13.33
N TYR A 165 -5.45 -21.63 12.72
CA TYR A 165 -4.15 -22.27 12.54
C TYR A 165 -3.39 -22.23 13.87
N TYR A 166 -3.17 -23.40 14.45
CA TYR A 166 -2.40 -23.57 15.68
C TYR A 166 -0.90 -23.58 15.40
N SER A 167 -0.09 -23.37 16.43
CA SER A 167 1.37 -23.29 16.32
C SER A 167 2.04 -24.62 15.92
N ASP A 168 1.36 -25.73 16.11
CA ASP A 168 1.76 -27.07 15.67
C ASP A 168 1.43 -27.34 14.18
N GLY A 169 0.88 -26.34 13.47
CA GLY A 169 0.48 -26.46 12.08
C GLY A 169 -0.89 -27.14 11.87
N ALA A 170 -1.59 -27.52 12.95
CA ALA A 170 -2.95 -28.01 12.88
C ALA A 170 -3.91 -26.85 12.54
N LEU A 171 -4.94 -27.15 11.75
CA LEU A 171 -6.03 -26.22 11.47
C LEU A 171 -7.30 -26.77 12.08
N GLY A 172 -7.99 -25.98 12.90
CA GLY A 172 -9.19 -26.47 13.56
C GLY A 172 -10.02 -25.43 14.27
N VAL A 173 -11.03 -25.89 14.99
CA VAL A 173 -11.93 -25.04 15.77
C VAL A 173 -12.29 -25.74 17.09
N PRO A 174 -12.25 -25.02 18.24
CA PRO A 174 -12.71 -25.57 19.51
C PRO A 174 -14.18 -25.99 19.44
N TYR A 175 -14.50 -27.17 19.97
CA TYR A 175 -15.83 -27.79 19.87
C TYR A 175 -16.94 -26.89 20.43
N GLU A 176 -16.68 -26.23 21.56
CA GLU A 176 -17.62 -25.30 22.21
C GLU A 176 -17.95 -24.07 21.34
N SER A 177 -17.06 -23.71 20.41
CA SER A 177 -17.25 -22.58 19.49
C SER A 177 -17.93 -22.98 18.17
N VAL A 178 -18.26 -24.27 17.99
CA VAL A 178 -18.91 -24.78 16.77
C VAL A 178 -20.43 -24.87 16.97
N PRO A 179 -21.22 -24.10 16.19
CA PRO A 179 -22.67 -24.24 16.15
C PRO A 179 -23.09 -25.68 15.85
N ALA A 180 -24.19 -26.14 16.45
CA ALA A 180 -24.64 -27.52 16.29
C ALA A 180 -24.89 -27.88 14.82
N GLU A 181 -25.49 -26.97 14.04
CA GLU A 181 -25.71 -27.16 12.60
C GLU A 181 -24.41 -27.25 11.76
N ALA A 182 -23.30 -26.66 12.22
CA ALA A 182 -22.03 -26.67 11.49
C ALA A 182 -21.22 -27.97 11.64
N ARG A 183 -21.51 -28.77 12.69
CA ARG A 183 -20.72 -29.97 13.03
C ARG A 183 -20.75 -31.02 11.93
N LEU A 184 -21.92 -31.26 11.34
CA LEU A 184 -22.08 -32.26 10.28
C LEU A 184 -21.33 -31.85 9.00
N ALA A 185 -21.29 -30.56 8.68
CA ALA A 185 -20.53 -30.03 7.56
C ALA A 185 -19.01 -30.19 7.79
N LEU A 186 -18.52 -29.88 9.00
CA LEU A 186 -17.11 -30.10 9.35
C LEU A 186 -16.70 -31.57 9.16
N TYR A 187 -17.50 -32.51 9.67
CA TYR A 187 -17.25 -33.94 9.48
C TYR A 187 -17.25 -34.35 8.01
N ALA A 188 -18.25 -33.92 7.23
CA ALA A 188 -18.38 -34.27 5.81
C ALA A 188 -17.15 -33.84 4.99
N HIS A 189 -16.50 -32.74 5.37
CA HIS A 189 -15.32 -32.21 4.69
C HIS A 189 -13.98 -32.64 5.30
N GLY A 190 -14.00 -33.59 6.24
CA GLY A 190 -12.82 -34.26 6.74
C GLY A 190 -12.22 -33.66 8.02
N PHE A 191 -12.93 -32.77 8.71
CA PHE A 191 -12.57 -32.41 10.07
C PHE A 191 -12.95 -33.56 11.02
N GLN A 192 -12.05 -33.87 11.95
CA GLN A 192 -12.24 -34.93 12.94
C GLN A 192 -12.27 -34.32 14.33
N TYR A 193 -13.21 -34.76 15.16
CA TYR A 193 -13.23 -34.37 16.56
C TYR A 193 -12.17 -35.15 17.34
N HIS A 194 -11.29 -34.44 18.02
CA HIS A 194 -10.29 -35.01 18.91
C HIS A 194 -10.70 -34.74 20.37
N PRO A 195 -11.23 -35.75 21.10
CA PRO A 195 -11.76 -35.55 22.45
C PRO A 195 -10.74 -34.96 23.43
N HIS A 196 -9.47 -35.38 23.34
CA HIS A 196 -8.40 -34.89 24.21
C HIS A 196 -8.02 -33.42 23.98
N GLN A 197 -8.36 -32.87 22.81
CA GLN A 197 -8.12 -31.46 22.47
C GLN A 197 -9.41 -30.63 22.46
N ALA A 198 -10.56 -31.27 22.70
CA ALA A 198 -11.89 -30.68 22.61
C ALA A 198 -12.07 -29.81 21.34
N ALA A 199 -11.56 -30.27 20.19
CA ALA A 199 -11.52 -29.50 18.96
C ALA A 199 -11.76 -30.37 17.72
N PHE A 200 -12.34 -29.76 16.68
CA PHE A 200 -12.37 -30.31 15.34
C PHE A 200 -11.09 -29.92 14.61
N LEU A 201 -10.29 -30.89 14.18
CA LEU A 201 -9.05 -30.65 13.46
C LEU A 201 -9.13 -31.19 12.04
N LEU A 202 -8.51 -30.48 11.11
CA LEU A 202 -8.30 -30.92 9.75
C LEU A 202 -6.94 -31.63 9.65
N PRO A 203 -6.92 -32.94 9.35
CA PRO A 203 -5.69 -33.72 9.27
C PRO A 203 -4.62 -33.10 8.35
N ALA A 204 -3.38 -33.02 8.83
CA ALA A 204 -2.23 -32.57 8.04
C ALA A 204 -1.92 -33.50 6.85
N ALA A 205 -2.39 -34.75 6.90
CA ALA A 205 -2.22 -35.76 5.85
C ALA A 205 -2.83 -35.34 4.48
N TYR A 206 -3.71 -34.34 4.46
CA TYR A 206 -4.29 -33.81 3.21
C TYR A 206 -3.36 -32.86 2.44
N GLY A 207 -2.20 -32.48 2.99
CA GLY A 207 -1.31 -31.47 2.39
C GLY A 207 -1.92 -30.06 2.44
N GLU A 208 -1.17 -29.04 2.03
CA GLU A 208 -1.67 -27.65 2.07
C GLU A 208 -2.81 -27.42 1.09
N ASP A 209 -2.65 -27.82 -0.18
CA ASP A 209 -3.67 -27.67 -1.22
C ASP A 209 -4.96 -28.42 -0.88
N GLY A 210 -4.83 -29.66 -0.39
CA GLY A 210 -5.98 -30.48 0.00
C GLY A 210 -6.70 -29.92 1.24
N ARG A 211 -5.97 -29.31 2.18
CA ARG A 211 -6.58 -28.59 3.29
C ARG A 211 -7.30 -27.32 2.82
N ALA A 212 -6.68 -26.53 1.93
CA ALA A 212 -7.28 -25.32 1.39
C ALA A 212 -8.60 -25.59 0.66
N LEU A 213 -8.65 -26.62 -0.19
CA LEU A 213 -9.86 -27.03 -0.90
C LEU A 213 -11.00 -27.43 0.05
N ARG A 214 -10.68 -28.16 1.13
CA ARG A 214 -11.67 -28.57 2.14
C ARG A 214 -12.19 -27.40 2.96
N VAL A 215 -11.31 -26.47 3.33
CA VAL A 215 -11.71 -25.22 4.00
C VAL A 215 -12.65 -24.42 3.11
N GLN A 216 -12.33 -24.30 1.81
CA GLN A 216 -13.20 -23.63 0.85
C GLN A 216 -14.55 -24.33 0.71
N ALA A 217 -14.58 -25.67 0.64
CA ALA A 217 -15.81 -26.45 0.53
C ALA A 217 -16.69 -26.33 1.78
N VAL A 218 -16.10 -26.37 2.98
CA VAL A 218 -16.80 -26.08 4.25
C VAL A 218 -17.35 -24.67 4.25
N ALA A 219 -16.56 -23.67 3.87
CA ALA A 219 -16.99 -22.29 3.86
C ALA A 219 -18.18 -22.07 2.92
N GLN A 220 -18.17 -22.68 1.73
CA GLN A 220 -19.31 -22.63 0.81
C GLN A 220 -20.57 -23.28 1.38
N GLN A 221 -20.44 -24.47 1.97
CA GLN A 221 -21.59 -25.17 2.55
C GLN A 221 -22.17 -24.45 3.76
N LEU A 222 -21.32 -23.93 4.66
CA LEU A 222 -21.74 -23.16 5.83
C LEU A 222 -22.33 -21.80 5.44
N ALA A 223 -21.80 -21.15 4.41
CA ALA A 223 -22.37 -19.90 3.89
C ALA A 223 -23.81 -20.11 3.37
N ALA A 224 -24.11 -21.25 2.73
CA ALA A 224 -25.47 -21.61 2.33
C ALA A 224 -26.44 -21.80 3.52
N GLN A 225 -25.90 -22.00 4.72
CA GLN A 225 -26.65 -22.10 5.98
C GLN A 225 -26.65 -20.79 6.78
N GLY A 226 -26.09 -19.70 6.23
CA GLY A 226 -26.01 -18.40 6.91
C GLY A 226 -24.91 -18.32 7.98
N ILE A 227 -23.91 -19.20 7.92
CA ILE A 227 -22.76 -19.24 8.83
C ILE A 227 -21.50 -18.79 8.08
N GLY A 228 -20.89 -17.69 8.52
CA GLY A 228 -19.63 -17.22 7.97
C GLY A 228 -18.44 -18.00 8.53
N VAL A 229 -17.43 -18.25 7.71
CA VAL A 229 -16.18 -18.88 8.16
C VAL A 229 -15.06 -17.86 8.17
N ASN A 230 -14.44 -17.67 9.33
CA ASN A 230 -13.27 -16.82 9.52
C ASN A 230 -12.02 -17.69 9.68
N LEU A 231 -10.92 -17.28 9.07
CA LEU A 231 -9.61 -17.91 9.27
C LEU A 231 -8.76 -17.00 10.15
N ARG A 232 -8.18 -17.58 11.20
CA ARG A 232 -7.27 -16.88 12.12
C ARG A 232 -5.97 -17.67 12.26
N ALA A 233 -4.84 -16.99 12.26
CA ALA A 233 -3.59 -17.58 12.76
C ALA A 233 -3.51 -17.35 14.27
N ALA A 234 -3.22 -18.39 15.06
CA ALA A 234 -2.89 -18.20 16.46
C ALA A 234 -1.61 -17.34 16.56
N PRO A 235 -1.55 -16.34 17.45
CA PRO A 235 -0.36 -15.53 17.62
C PRO A 235 0.82 -16.43 18.02
N GLN A 236 1.90 -16.39 17.25
CA GLN A 236 3.15 -17.03 17.61
C GLN A 236 3.73 -16.30 18.83
N GLY A 237 3.68 -16.94 20.01
CA GLY A 237 4.38 -16.49 21.21
C GLY A 237 3.68 -15.39 22.01
N ALA A 238 2.58 -15.70 22.68
CA ALA A 238 2.26 -15.01 23.92
C ALA A 238 2.96 -15.75 25.07
N ALA A 239 4.07 -15.20 25.54
CA ALA A 239 4.62 -15.58 26.84
C ALA A 239 3.52 -15.44 27.90
N PRO A 240 3.38 -16.37 28.86
CA PRO A 240 2.38 -16.24 29.90
C PRO A 240 2.59 -14.91 30.63
N PRO A 241 1.52 -14.17 30.97
CA PRO A 241 1.67 -12.97 31.78
C PRO A 241 2.33 -13.38 33.10
N ALA A 242 3.49 -12.80 33.37
CA ALA A 242 4.18 -12.95 34.64
C ALA A 242 3.18 -12.65 35.75
N THR A 243 3.03 -13.60 36.67
CA THR A 243 2.15 -13.53 37.82
C THR A 243 2.47 -12.23 38.56
N SER A 244 1.48 -11.34 38.68
CA SER A 244 1.60 -10.11 39.44
C SER A 244 2.17 -10.40 40.83
N ALA A 245 3.38 -9.90 41.08
CA ALA A 245 3.96 -9.92 42.41
C ALA A 245 3.06 -9.08 43.32
N ARG A 246 2.49 -9.76 44.32
CA ARG A 246 1.72 -9.20 45.43
C ARG A 246 2.52 -8.04 46.07
N PRO A 247 1.98 -6.82 46.16
CA PRO A 247 2.61 -5.78 46.96
C PRO A 247 2.58 -6.22 48.43
N ALA A 248 3.75 -6.28 49.06
CA ALA A 248 3.86 -6.49 50.49
C ALA A 248 3.24 -5.30 51.25
N ALA A 249 2.46 -5.61 52.29
CA ALA A 249 1.89 -4.65 53.22
C ALA A 249 2.99 -3.92 54.04
N PRO A 250 2.72 -2.72 54.58
CA PRO A 250 3.75 -1.77 55.00
C PRO A 250 4.32 -2.08 56.38
N ALA A 251 5.62 -1.81 56.57
CA ALA A 251 6.29 -1.83 57.87
C ALA A 251 6.16 -0.46 58.58
N PRO A 252 6.11 -0.42 59.93
CA PRO A 252 5.61 0.72 60.68
C PRO A 252 6.65 1.83 60.87
N ALA A 253 6.13 3.05 61.10
CA ALA A 253 6.90 4.26 61.37
C ALA A 253 7.74 4.14 62.66
N GLY A 254 9.07 4.16 62.50
CA GLY A 254 10.02 4.32 63.59
C GLY A 254 10.20 5.81 63.92
N VAL A 255 9.79 6.18 65.12
CA VAL A 255 9.91 7.52 65.73
C VAL A 255 11.40 7.89 65.87
N SER A 256 11.83 9.00 65.28
CA SER A 256 13.17 9.55 65.51
C SER A 256 13.13 10.50 66.71
N VAL A 257 13.70 10.07 67.84
CA VAL A 257 13.90 10.89 69.03
C VAL A 257 15.27 11.55 68.95
N ALA A 258 15.28 12.88 69.05
CA ALA A 258 16.49 13.69 69.14
C ALA A 258 17.23 13.46 70.47
N ALA A 259 18.56 13.36 70.41
CA ALA A 259 19.42 13.58 71.58
C ALA A 259 20.72 14.29 71.16
N ARG A 260 20.97 15.44 71.80
CA ARG A 260 22.16 16.29 71.74
C ARG A 260 23.34 15.66 72.49
N HIS A 261 24.58 15.87 72.03
CA HIS A 261 25.74 16.38 72.80
C HIS A 261 27.07 16.12 72.07
N ARG A 262 27.70 17.17 71.55
CA ARG A 262 28.85 17.88 72.18
C ARG A 262 29.15 19.15 71.42
#